data_AF-A0A2N4X946-F1
#
_entry.id   AF-A0A2N4X946-F1
#
_cell.length_a   1.000
_cell.length_b   1.000
_cell.length_c   1.000
_cell.angle_alpha   90.00
_cell.angle_beta   90.00
_cell.angle_gamma   90.00
#
_symmetry.space_group_name_H-M   'P 1'
#
loop_
_entity.id
_entity.type
_entity.pdbx_description
1 polymer ?
#
loop_
_entity_poly.entity_id
_entity_poly.type
_entity_poly.pdbx_seq_one_letter_code
_entity_poly.pdbx_strand_id
1 'polypeptide(L)'
;MEQLFADYLDNKLTNKQKQELESLLADDESLRAEFEELKAFYHNLPQPEAHEPDANLDFGFYMMLEKEKGAEQKRKEKAQKRNLRVSWVNSPALKYAAGVVFLLGFFLIGRKTADKDLGDLKELTQLKKDVEETKELVMLSMLKRESASERIQAVNYSYDINKPDTEVLKALVKTLNNDPNINVRTAAAEALSHFGDEKVARDALIQTLLTQQEPTLQITVIDILANLGDKRAVKPLQKLLQNNETEDFVKRKAQESVKVLSM
;
A
#
# COMPACT_ATOMS: atom_id res chain seq x y z
N MET A 1 47.79 -34.53 65.14
CA MET A 1 49.08 -35.17 64.78
C MET A 1 49.45 -34.87 63.34
N GLU A 2 48.57 -35.08 62.37
CA GLU A 2 48.84 -34.80 60.93
C GLU A 2 49.40 -33.40 60.66
N GLN A 3 48.89 -32.38 61.37
CA GLN A 3 49.38 -31.01 61.23
C GLN A 3 50.82 -30.83 61.73
N LEU A 4 51.21 -31.51 62.82
CA LEU A 4 52.60 -31.51 63.31
C LEU A 4 53.55 -32.17 62.31
N PHE A 5 53.08 -33.19 61.57
CA PHE A 5 53.89 -33.85 60.55
C PHE A 5 54.07 -32.98 59.30
N ALA A 6 52.99 -32.34 58.82
CA ALA A 6 53.06 -31.41 57.70
C ALA A 6 53.97 -30.20 58.01
N ASP A 7 53.84 -29.64 59.23
CA ASP A 7 54.68 -28.53 59.67
C ASP A 7 56.16 -28.93 59.84
N TYR A 8 56.45 -30.21 60.15
CA TYR A 8 57.81 -30.74 60.16
C TYR A 8 58.42 -30.74 58.75
N LEU A 9 57.68 -31.26 57.76
CA LEU A 9 58.15 -31.39 56.37
C LEU A 9 58.39 -30.02 55.72
N ASP A 10 57.56 -29.03 56.04
CA ASP A 10 57.72 -27.63 55.59
C ASP A 10 58.78 -26.83 56.39
N ASN A 11 59.48 -27.47 57.34
CA ASN A 11 60.47 -26.86 58.24
C ASN A 11 59.92 -25.67 59.05
N LYS A 12 58.64 -25.71 59.43
CA LYS A 12 57.93 -24.64 60.17
C LYS A 12 57.82 -24.90 61.67
N LEU A 13 58.25 -26.07 62.16
CA LEU A 13 58.15 -26.41 63.59
C LEU A 13 59.15 -25.66 64.47
N THR A 14 58.67 -25.22 65.64
CA THR A 14 59.50 -24.68 66.72
C THR A 14 60.26 -25.77 67.48
N ASN A 15 61.35 -25.41 68.17
CA ASN A 15 62.16 -26.37 68.94
C ASN A 15 61.36 -27.15 70.00
N LYS A 16 60.36 -26.51 70.62
CA LYS A 16 59.48 -27.17 71.60
C LYS A 16 58.61 -28.24 70.96
N GLN A 17 58.06 -27.95 69.77
CA GLN A 17 57.23 -28.90 69.02
C GLN A 17 58.06 -30.05 68.45
N LYS A 18 59.34 -29.82 68.11
CA LYS A 18 60.27 -30.88 67.71
C LYS A 18 60.51 -31.87 68.84
N GLN A 19 60.73 -31.40 70.06
CA GLN A 19 60.89 -32.27 71.25
C GLN A 19 59.61 -33.05 71.58
N GLU A 20 58.44 -32.41 71.45
CA GLU A 20 57.14 -33.07 71.64
C GLU A 20 56.90 -34.18 70.60
N LEU A 21 57.24 -33.91 69.34
CA LEU A 21 57.19 -34.90 68.26
C LEU A 21 58.17 -36.06 68.50
N GLU A 22 59.41 -35.79 68.92
CA GLU A 22 60.40 -36.81 69.24
C GLU A 22 59.96 -37.72 70.40
N SER A 23 59.31 -37.16 71.43
CA SER A 23 58.74 -37.95 72.54
C SER A 23 57.61 -38.86 72.05
N LEU A 24 56.69 -38.35 71.22
CA LEU A 24 55.56 -39.12 70.71
C LEU A 24 56.01 -40.27 69.78
N LEU A 25 57.07 -40.06 68.99
CA LEU A 25 57.64 -41.10 68.13
C LEU A 25 58.47 -42.15 68.90
N ALA A 26 58.87 -41.86 70.14
CA ALA A 26 59.59 -42.80 71.00
C ALA A 26 58.66 -43.80 71.70
N ASP A 27 57.43 -43.38 72.01
CA ASP A 27 56.46 -44.17 72.78
C ASP A 27 55.61 -45.13 71.92
N ASP A 28 55.53 -44.92 70.60
CA ASP A 28 54.69 -45.73 69.69
C ASP A 28 55.44 -46.11 68.38
N GLU A 29 55.68 -47.40 68.22
CA GLU A 29 56.38 -47.97 67.07
C GLU A 29 55.58 -47.86 65.76
N SER A 30 54.24 -47.92 65.84
CA SER A 30 53.36 -47.80 64.67
C SER A 30 53.37 -46.37 64.12
N LEU A 31 53.33 -45.38 65.01
CA LEU A 31 53.40 -43.96 64.65
C LEU A 31 54.75 -43.59 64.02
N ARG A 32 55.84 -44.22 64.51
CA ARG A 32 57.17 -44.02 63.93
C ARG A 32 57.28 -44.55 62.51
N ALA A 33 56.68 -45.70 62.22
CA ALA A 33 56.66 -46.27 60.87
C ALA A 33 55.89 -45.37 59.90
N GLU A 34 54.71 -44.88 60.31
CA GLU A 34 53.88 -43.98 59.49
C GLU A 34 54.59 -42.64 59.21
N PHE A 35 55.30 -42.09 60.20
CA PHE A 35 56.06 -40.85 60.03
C PHE A 35 57.23 -41.00 59.04
N GLU A 36 57.99 -42.10 59.11
CA GLU A 36 59.09 -42.35 58.17
C GLU A 36 58.58 -42.63 56.75
N GLU A 37 57.43 -43.30 56.59
CA GLU A 37 56.79 -43.51 55.29
C GLU A 37 56.37 -42.18 54.65
N LEU A 38 55.72 -41.31 55.42
CA LEU A 38 55.30 -39.99 54.94
C LEU A 38 56.50 -39.10 54.58
N LYS A 39 57.57 -39.15 55.38
CA LYS A 39 58.81 -38.43 55.12
C LYS A 39 59.50 -38.90 53.84
N ALA A 40 59.51 -40.22 53.61
CA ALA A 40 60.04 -40.79 52.36
C ALA A 40 59.19 -40.38 51.15
N PHE A 41 57.87 -40.35 51.28
CA PHE A 41 56.97 -39.87 50.24
C PHE A 41 57.24 -38.39 49.88
N TYR A 42 57.32 -37.51 50.87
CA TYR A 42 57.56 -36.08 50.64
C TYR A 42 58.91 -35.81 49.95
N HIS A 43 59.96 -36.52 50.35
CA HIS A 43 61.27 -36.38 49.70
C HIS A 43 61.30 -36.85 48.24
N ASN A 44 60.40 -37.76 47.86
CA ASN A 44 60.30 -38.29 46.50
C ASN A 44 59.31 -37.54 45.61
N LEU A 45 58.62 -36.51 46.13
CA LEU A 45 57.77 -35.67 45.30
C LEU A 45 58.63 -34.82 44.35
N PRO A 46 58.32 -34.79 43.04
CA PRO A 46 58.99 -33.91 42.10
C PRO A 46 58.72 -32.45 42.50
N GLN A 47 59.77 -31.73 42.90
CA GLN A 47 59.71 -30.30 43.16
C GLN A 47 59.45 -29.58 41.82
N PRO A 48 58.36 -28.80 41.67
CA PRO A 48 58.08 -28.10 40.42
C PRO A 48 59.17 -27.05 40.15
N GLU A 49 59.66 -27.00 38.92
CA GLU A 49 60.58 -25.94 38.48
C GLU A 49 59.88 -24.58 38.64
N ALA A 50 60.48 -23.67 39.40
CA ALA A 50 59.99 -22.32 39.54
C ALA A 50 60.21 -21.56 38.21
N HIS A 51 59.16 -21.40 37.42
CA HIS A 51 59.19 -20.51 36.26
C HIS A 51 59.00 -19.06 36.72
N GLU A 52 60.02 -18.21 36.55
CA GLU A 52 59.85 -16.77 36.72
C GLU A 52 58.99 -16.23 35.56
N PRO A 53 57.97 -15.38 35.85
CA PRO A 53 57.12 -14.82 34.82
C PRO A 53 57.92 -13.97 33.82
N ASP A 54 57.64 -14.15 32.52
CA ASP A 54 58.29 -13.44 31.42
C ASP A 54 58.11 -11.92 31.54
N ALA A 55 59.19 -11.15 31.33
CA ALA A 55 59.30 -9.71 31.56
C ALA A 55 58.26 -8.86 30.78
N ASN A 56 57.60 -9.46 29.78
CA ASN A 56 56.58 -8.80 28.96
C ASN A 56 55.14 -8.90 29.51
N LEU A 57 54.88 -9.68 30.56
CA LEU A 57 53.55 -9.77 31.20
C LEU A 57 53.13 -8.44 31.82
N ASP A 58 54.06 -7.78 32.51
CA ASP A 58 53.82 -6.48 33.13
C ASP A 58 53.50 -5.42 32.08
N PHE A 59 54.23 -5.42 30.96
CA PHE A 59 53.99 -4.47 29.87
C PHE A 59 52.58 -4.58 29.31
N GLY A 60 52.11 -5.81 29.04
CA GLY A 60 50.74 -6.05 28.57
C GLY A 60 49.67 -5.59 29.57
N PHE A 61 49.90 -5.86 30.86
CA PHE A 61 49.01 -5.43 31.93
C PHE A 61 48.94 -3.89 32.03
N TYR A 62 50.09 -3.21 32.08
CA TYR A 62 50.13 -1.74 32.21
C TYR A 62 49.58 -1.04 30.96
N MET A 63 49.82 -1.56 29.76
CA MET A 63 49.18 -1.09 28.52
C MET A 63 47.65 -1.18 28.59
N MET A 64 47.12 -2.30 29.09
CA MET A 64 45.67 -2.47 29.26
C MET A 64 45.13 -1.52 30.35
N LEU A 65 45.89 -1.32 31.44
CA LEU A 65 45.52 -0.43 32.54
C LEU A 65 45.46 1.05 32.11
N GLU A 66 46.44 1.52 31.34
CA GLU A 66 46.44 2.88 30.78
C GLU A 66 45.29 3.10 29.80
N LYS A 67 45.01 2.11 28.95
CA LYS A 67 43.89 2.15 28.01
C LYS A 67 42.54 2.30 28.72
N GLU A 68 42.33 1.54 29.80
CA GLU A 68 41.09 1.63 30.59
C GLU A 68 40.99 2.94 31.39
N LYS A 69 42.09 3.42 32.00
CA LYS A 69 42.12 4.74 32.66
C LYS A 69 41.74 5.87 31.70
N GLY A 70 42.26 5.83 30.48
CA GLY A 70 41.91 6.80 29.43
C GLY A 70 40.46 6.69 28.95
N ALA A 71 39.92 5.47 28.86
CA ALA A 71 38.51 5.24 28.51
C ALA A 71 37.56 5.74 29.61
N GLU A 72 37.92 5.55 30.88
CA GLU A 72 37.15 6.03 32.02
C GLU A 72 37.17 7.56 32.13
N GLN A 73 38.32 8.20 31.92
CA GLN A 73 38.43 9.66 31.83
C GLN A 73 37.58 10.23 30.68
N LYS A 74 37.64 9.61 29.49
CA LYS A 74 36.79 10.02 28.35
C LYS A 74 35.29 9.82 28.63
N ARG A 75 34.90 8.78 29.37
CA ARG A 75 33.51 8.57 29.82
C ARG A 75 33.07 9.64 30.82
N LYS A 76 33.92 10.00 31.79
CA LYS A 76 33.65 11.07 32.76
C LYS A 76 33.57 12.45 32.10
N GLU A 77 34.47 12.76 31.17
CA GLU A 77 34.42 13.99 30.37
C GLU A 77 33.18 14.06 29.45
N LYS A 78 32.78 12.94 28.82
CA LYS A 78 31.53 12.88 28.04
C LYS A 78 30.29 13.03 28.92
N ALA A 79 30.27 12.44 30.11
CA ALA A 79 29.18 12.59 31.08
C ALA A 79 29.05 14.04 31.57
N GLN A 80 30.18 14.71 31.83
CA GLN A 80 30.22 16.12 32.24
C GLN A 80 29.83 17.07 31.08
N LYS A 81 30.26 16.79 29.84
CA LYS A 81 29.87 17.56 28.65
C LYS A 81 28.40 17.35 28.23
N ARG A 82 27.76 16.24 28.61
CA ARG A 82 26.33 16.00 28.33
C ARG A 82 25.40 16.91 29.14
N ASN A 83 25.84 17.35 30.33
CA ASN A 83 25.08 18.31 31.16
C ASN A 83 25.29 19.78 30.73
N LEU A 84 26.17 20.05 29.75
CA LEU A 84 26.46 21.40 29.24
C LEU A 84 25.86 21.68 27.85
N ARG A 85 25.08 20.75 27.30
CA ARG A 85 24.27 20.99 26.09
C ARG A 85 22.80 20.81 26.43
N VAL A 86 22.21 21.86 27.00
CA VAL A 86 20.92 22.51 26.65
C VAL A 86 20.63 23.55 27.75
N SER A 87 21.36 24.68 27.77
CA SER A 87 21.03 25.82 28.64
C SER A 87 20.38 26.99 27.89
N TRP A 88 20.45 27.01 26.56
CA TRP A 88 19.91 28.08 25.72
C TRP A 88 18.43 27.86 25.32
N VAL A 89 17.94 26.61 25.36
CA VAL A 89 16.57 26.26 24.94
C VAL A 89 15.50 26.65 25.99
N ASN A 90 15.91 27.17 27.15
CA ASN A 90 14.96 27.60 28.18
C ASN A 90 14.47 29.05 28.04
N SER A 91 14.95 29.81 27.06
CA SER A 91 14.41 31.14 26.77
C SER A 91 13.02 31.02 26.14
N PRO A 92 11.97 31.64 26.71
CA PRO A 92 10.61 31.55 26.16
C PRO A 92 10.53 32.04 24.72
N ALA A 93 11.28 33.09 24.37
CA ALA A 93 11.39 33.62 23.00
C ALA A 93 11.87 32.58 21.97
N LEU A 94 12.80 31.70 22.34
CA LEU A 94 13.30 30.64 21.46
C LEU A 94 12.32 29.49 21.29
N LYS A 95 11.50 29.20 22.32
CA LYS A 95 10.41 28.22 22.22
C LYS A 95 9.34 28.72 21.25
N TYR A 96 8.97 30.01 21.32
CA TYR A 96 8.05 30.62 20.36
C TYR A 96 8.63 30.68 18.95
N ALA A 97 9.90 31.07 18.79
CA ALA A 97 10.57 31.10 17.49
C ALA A 97 10.63 29.70 16.85
N ALA A 98 10.95 28.67 17.63
CA ALA A 98 10.93 27.29 17.16
C ALA A 98 9.51 26.85 16.74
N GLY A 99 8.48 27.23 17.48
CA GLY A 99 7.08 26.97 17.13
C GLY A 99 6.67 27.62 15.79
N VAL A 100 7.06 28.88 15.56
CA VAL A 100 6.81 29.57 14.28
C VAL A 100 7.56 28.88 13.13
N VAL A 101 8.81 28.48 13.33
CA VAL A 101 9.58 27.74 12.31
C VAL A 101 8.94 26.39 12.01
N PHE A 102 8.44 25.67 13.01
CA PHE A 102 7.70 24.42 12.79
C PHE A 102 6.41 24.65 12.03
N LEU A 103 5.61 25.67 12.38
CA LEU A 103 4.37 26.00 11.66
C LEU A 103 4.66 26.39 10.21
N LEU A 104 5.70 27.20 9.97
CA LEU A 104 6.14 27.54 8.61
C LEU A 104 6.66 26.31 7.86
N GLY A 105 7.40 25.43 8.52
CA GLY A 105 7.86 24.16 7.95
C GLY A 105 6.70 23.25 7.55
N PHE A 106 5.74 23.04 8.46
CA PHE A 106 4.50 22.30 8.19
C PHE A 106 3.67 22.96 7.09
N PHE A 107 3.58 24.30 7.07
CA PHE A 107 2.87 25.02 6.02
C PHE A 107 3.54 24.87 4.66
N LEU A 108 4.86 24.96 4.58
CA LEU A 108 5.62 24.81 3.33
C LEU A 108 5.62 23.36 2.83
N ILE A 109 5.77 22.38 3.72
CA ILE A 109 5.65 20.96 3.41
C ILE A 109 4.23 20.64 2.96
N GLY A 110 3.23 21.09 3.72
CA GLY A 110 1.81 20.96 3.42
C GLY A 110 1.44 21.56 2.07
N ARG A 111 2.00 22.73 1.72
CA ARG A 111 1.81 23.36 0.41
C ARG A 111 2.42 22.52 -0.72
N LYS A 112 3.62 21.94 -0.53
CA LYS A 112 4.24 21.07 -1.53
C LYS A 112 3.51 19.74 -1.72
N THR A 113 3.01 19.12 -0.65
CA THR A 113 2.19 17.90 -0.75
C THR A 113 0.82 18.19 -1.34
N ALA A 114 0.16 19.29 -0.96
CA ALA A 114 -1.11 19.70 -1.54
C ALA A 114 -1.01 20.04 -3.03
N ASP A 115 0.07 20.72 -3.46
CA ASP A 115 0.33 21.01 -4.88
C ASP A 115 0.53 19.71 -5.69
N LYS A 116 1.17 18.69 -5.10
CA LYS A 116 1.34 17.37 -5.73
C LYS A 116 0.03 16.60 -5.82
N ASP A 117 -0.74 16.51 -4.73
CA ASP A 117 -2.05 15.84 -4.72
C ASP A 117 -3.03 16.50 -5.70
N LEU A 118 -2.98 17.84 -5.85
CA LEU A 118 -3.73 18.57 -6.89
C LEU A 118 -3.25 18.22 -8.31
N GLY A 119 -1.95 18.01 -8.51
CA GLY A 119 -1.37 17.56 -9.77
C GLY A 119 -1.88 16.18 -10.17
N ASP A 120 -1.78 15.21 -9.26
CA ASP A 120 -2.22 13.84 -9.47
C ASP A 120 -3.74 13.78 -9.74
N LEU A 121 -4.56 14.56 -9.03
CA LEU A 121 -6.00 14.66 -9.30
C LEU A 121 -6.32 15.27 -10.68
N LYS A 122 -5.55 16.27 -11.12
CA LYS A 122 -5.69 16.86 -12.46
C LYS A 122 -5.30 15.86 -13.55
N GLU A 123 -4.19 15.14 -13.37
CA GLU A 123 -3.76 14.07 -14.29
C GLU A 123 -4.80 12.95 -14.37
N LEU A 124 -5.37 12.51 -13.24
CA LEU A 124 -6.44 11.51 -13.23
C LEU A 124 -7.70 12.00 -13.94
N THR A 125 -8.08 13.27 -13.73
CA THR A 125 -9.24 13.87 -14.40
C THR A 125 -9.01 13.99 -15.90
N GLN A 126 -7.81 14.40 -16.31
CA GLN A 126 -7.42 14.48 -17.71
C GLN A 126 -7.35 13.09 -18.35
N LEU A 127 -6.74 12.12 -17.69
CA LEU A 127 -6.67 10.73 -18.17
C LEU A 127 -8.07 10.13 -18.35
N LYS A 128 -8.99 10.36 -17.40
CA LYS A 128 -10.38 9.93 -17.52
C LYS A 128 -11.03 10.54 -18.76
N LYS A 129 -10.82 11.85 -18.99
CA LYS A 129 -11.32 12.56 -20.16
C LYS A 129 -10.73 12.00 -21.47
N ASP A 130 -9.43 11.79 -21.52
CA ASP A 130 -8.74 11.24 -22.70
C ASP A 130 -9.22 9.81 -23.03
N VAL A 131 -9.51 9.00 -22.00
CA VAL A 131 -10.12 7.68 -22.17
C VAL A 131 -11.53 7.79 -22.74
N GLU A 132 -12.36 8.73 -22.25
CA GLU A 132 -13.69 8.98 -22.80
C GLU A 132 -13.62 9.43 -24.28
N GLU A 133 -12.78 10.42 -24.61
CA GLU A 133 -12.57 10.90 -25.99
C GLU A 133 -12.05 9.78 -26.92
N THR A 134 -11.15 8.93 -26.42
CA THR A 134 -10.64 7.79 -27.19
C THR A 134 -11.74 6.76 -27.46
N LYS A 135 -12.63 6.49 -26.49
CA LYS A 135 -13.77 5.58 -26.67
C LYS A 135 -14.74 6.12 -27.72
N GLU A 136 -15.05 7.41 -27.66
CA GLU A 136 -15.90 8.08 -28.66
C GLU A 136 -15.28 7.97 -30.05
N LEU A 137 -13.98 8.25 -30.20
CA LEU A 137 -13.29 8.13 -31.47
C LEU A 137 -13.33 6.68 -32.02
N VAL A 138 -13.09 5.69 -31.16
CA VAL A 138 -13.17 4.26 -31.54
C VAL A 138 -14.58 3.92 -32.03
N MET A 139 -15.61 4.29 -31.27
CA MET A 139 -17.01 4.13 -31.67
C MET A 139 -17.28 4.76 -33.05
N LEU A 140 -16.93 6.04 -33.22
CA LEU A 140 -17.16 6.76 -34.48
C LEU A 140 -16.40 6.14 -35.65
N SER A 141 -15.21 5.57 -35.42
CA SER A 141 -14.44 4.86 -36.45
C SER A 141 -15.08 3.52 -36.83
N MET A 142 -15.63 2.80 -35.87
CA MET A 142 -16.28 1.50 -36.09
C MET A 142 -17.63 1.64 -36.78
N LEU A 143 -18.37 2.72 -36.53
CA LEU A 143 -19.60 3.05 -37.27
C LEU A 143 -19.38 3.24 -38.78
N LYS A 144 -18.15 3.51 -39.22
CA LYS A 144 -17.81 3.68 -40.64
C LYS A 144 -17.38 2.38 -41.32
N ARG A 145 -17.30 1.27 -40.59
CA ARG A 145 -16.87 -0.03 -41.12
C ARG A 145 -17.97 -0.69 -41.95
N GLU A 146 -17.57 -1.53 -42.90
CA GLU A 146 -18.49 -2.24 -43.79
C GLU A 146 -19.32 -3.31 -43.06
N SER A 147 -18.76 -3.93 -42.02
CA SER A 147 -19.45 -4.98 -41.26
C SER A 147 -20.56 -4.41 -40.38
N ALA A 148 -21.78 -4.90 -40.55
CA ALA A 148 -22.89 -4.57 -39.67
C ALA A 148 -22.61 -4.96 -38.20
N SER A 149 -21.88 -6.04 -37.96
CA SER A 149 -21.51 -6.46 -36.60
C SER A 149 -20.57 -5.47 -35.93
N GLU A 150 -19.61 -4.92 -36.67
CA GLU A 150 -18.69 -3.89 -36.13
C GLU A 150 -19.45 -2.60 -35.83
N ARG A 151 -20.42 -2.23 -36.68
CA ARG A 151 -21.27 -1.06 -36.44
C ARG A 151 -22.20 -1.26 -35.24
N ILE A 152 -22.78 -2.46 -35.03
CA ILE A 152 -23.54 -2.77 -33.80
C ILE A 152 -22.63 -2.69 -32.58
N GLN A 153 -21.42 -3.25 -32.64
CA GLN A 153 -20.47 -3.14 -31.53
C GLN A 153 -20.12 -1.69 -31.24
N ALA A 154 -19.99 -0.85 -32.27
CA ALA A 154 -19.79 0.58 -32.11
C ALA A 154 -20.96 1.24 -31.37
N VAL A 155 -22.20 0.93 -31.75
CA VAL A 155 -23.40 1.41 -31.07
C VAL A 155 -23.42 0.95 -29.60
N ASN A 156 -23.02 -0.28 -29.31
CA ASN A 156 -23.00 -0.79 -27.94
C ASN A 156 -22.00 -0.06 -27.04
N TYR A 157 -20.90 0.48 -27.57
CA TYR A 157 -20.01 1.32 -26.77
C TYR A 157 -20.67 2.60 -26.27
N SER A 158 -21.75 3.05 -26.89
CA SER A 158 -22.48 4.22 -26.39
C SER A 158 -23.09 4.01 -25.00
N TYR A 159 -23.41 2.77 -24.60
CA TYR A 159 -23.90 2.48 -23.25
C TYR A 159 -22.84 2.71 -22.15
N ASP A 160 -21.56 2.71 -22.50
CA ASP A 160 -20.46 3.01 -21.57
C ASP A 160 -20.19 4.53 -21.46
N ILE A 161 -20.91 5.36 -22.23
CA ILE A 161 -20.76 6.81 -22.26
C ILE A 161 -21.82 7.42 -21.34
N ASN A 162 -21.40 7.89 -20.16
CA ASN A 162 -22.31 8.47 -19.17
C ASN A 162 -22.97 9.77 -19.64
N LYS A 163 -22.23 10.58 -20.41
CA LYS A 163 -22.72 11.84 -20.96
C LYS A 163 -22.29 11.93 -22.42
N PRO A 164 -23.20 11.70 -23.38
CA PRO A 164 -22.82 11.70 -24.78
C PRO A 164 -22.46 13.12 -25.18
N ASP A 165 -21.37 13.27 -25.92
CA ASP A 165 -21.12 14.50 -26.62
C ASP A 165 -22.13 14.68 -27.79
N THR A 166 -22.09 15.85 -28.42
CA THR A 166 -23.01 16.15 -29.52
C THR A 166 -22.72 15.30 -30.76
N GLU A 167 -21.48 14.85 -30.96
CA GLU A 167 -21.08 14.09 -32.15
C GLU A 167 -21.52 12.62 -32.06
N VAL A 168 -21.47 12.02 -30.87
CA VAL A 168 -22.02 10.69 -30.58
C VAL A 168 -23.52 10.67 -30.85
N LEU A 169 -24.28 11.64 -30.33
CA LEU A 169 -25.72 11.72 -30.60
C LEU A 169 -26.01 11.88 -32.09
N LYS A 170 -25.31 12.79 -32.79
CA LYS A 170 -25.46 12.95 -34.25
C LYS A 170 -25.13 11.67 -35.01
N ALA A 171 -24.09 10.96 -34.60
CA ALA A 171 -23.69 9.70 -35.22
C ALA A 171 -24.77 8.63 -35.03
N LEU A 172 -25.30 8.45 -33.83
CA LEU A 172 -26.40 7.52 -33.56
C LEU A 172 -27.66 7.89 -34.36
N VAL A 173 -28.03 9.17 -34.43
CA VAL A 173 -29.16 9.64 -35.24
C VAL A 173 -28.93 9.38 -36.73
N LYS A 174 -27.71 9.59 -37.23
CA LYS A 174 -27.36 9.26 -38.62
C LYS A 174 -27.48 7.77 -38.88
N THR A 175 -27.00 6.94 -37.96
CA THR A 175 -27.07 5.48 -38.03
C THR A 175 -28.53 5.01 -38.03
N LEU A 176 -29.35 5.50 -37.11
CA LEU A 176 -30.78 5.21 -37.04
C LEU A 176 -31.51 5.48 -38.37
N ASN A 177 -31.17 6.57 -39.04
CA ASN A 177 -31.90 6.98 -40.25
C ASN A 177 -31.35 6.38 -41.55
N ASN A 178 -30.05 6.06 -41.61
CA ASN A 178 -29.38 5.80 -42.88
C ASN A 178 -28.57 4.50 -42.93
N ASP A 179 -28.43 3.75 -41.83
CA ASP A 179 -27.70 2.48 -41.91
C ASP A 179 -28.44 1.51 -42.84
N PRO A 180 -27.74 0.84 -43.78
CA PRO A 180 -28.37 -0.12 -44.68
C PRO A 180 -28.91 -1.35 -43.95
N ASN A 181 -28.37 -1.68 -42.76
CA ASN A 181 -28.77 -2.84 -42.00
C ASN A 181 -29.81 -2.45 -40.92
N ILE A 182 -30.99 -3.07 -40.99
CA ILE A 182 -32.08 -2.84 -40.04
C ILE A 182 -31.68 -3.10 -38.59
N ASN A 183 -30.88 -4.12 -38.30
CA ASN A 183 -30.45 -4.43 -36.94
C ASN A 183 -29.54 -3.34 -36.36
N VAL A 184 -28.71 -2.71 -37.21
CA VAL A 184 -27.88 -1.56 -36.79
C VAL A 184 -28.78 -0.35 -36.49
N ARG A 185 -29.82 -0.11 -37.30
CA ARG A 185 -30.79 0.97 -37.04
C ARG A 185 -31.55 0.74 -35.73
N THR A 186 -32.01 -0.49 -35.48
CA THR A 186 -32.69 -0.86 -34.22
C THR A 186 -31.77 -0.67 -33.03
N ALA A 187 -30.51 -1.13 -33.11
CA ALA A 187 -29.52 -0.91 -32.06
C ALA A 187 -29.31 0.60 -31.80
N ALA A 188 -29.26 1.42 -32.85
CA ALA A 188 -29.12 2.87 -32.71
C ALA A 188 -30.35 3.51 -32.04
N ALA A 189 -31.56 3.01 -32.31
CA ALA A 189 -32.77 3.46 -31.60
C ALA A 189 -32.70 3.12 -30.11
N GLU A 190 -32.31 1.89 -29.76
CA GLU A 190 -32.15 1.44 -28.37
C GLU A 190 -31.07 2.26 -27.64
N ALA A 191 -29.94 2.52 -28.29
CA ALA A 191 -28.90 3.40 -27.74
C ALA A 191 -29.41 4.83 -27.51
N LEU A 192 -30.18 5.39 -28.45
CA LEU A 192 -30.79 6.71 -28.26
C LEU A 192 -31.82 6.72 -27.12
N SER A 193 -32.48 5.59 -26.83
CA SER A 193 -33.34 5.47 -25.65
C SER A 193 -32.57 5.62 -24.33
N HIS A 194 -31.32 5.16 -24.27
CA HIS A 194 -30.47 5.34 -23.09
C HIS A 194 -30.21 6.84 -22.83
N PHE A 195 -30.16 7.63 -23.90
CA PHE A 195 -30.04 9.09 -23.84
C PHE A 195 -31.40 9.80 -23.89
N GLY A 196 -32.45 9.18 -23.35
CA GLY A 196 -33.82 9.68 -23.40
C GLY A 196 -34.04 11.05 -22.75
N ASP A 197 -33.12 11.52 -21.91
CA ASP A 197 -33.17 12.89 -21.37
C ASP A 197 -32.73 13.94 -22.40
N GLU A 198 -31.92 13.56 -23.37
CA GLU A 198 -31.44 14.45 -24.42
C GLU A 198 -32.55 14.75 -25.43
N LYS A 199 -32.84 16.03 -25.63
CA LYS A 199 -33.88 16.48 -26.56
C LYS A 199 -33.62 15.96 -27.98
N VAL A 200 -32.36 15.93 -28.41
CA VAL A 200 -31.95 15.44 -29.73
C VAL A 200 -32.32 13.97 -29.93
N ALA A 201 -32.12 13.12 -28.91
CA ALA A 201 -32.45 11.71 -28.98
C ALA A 201 -33.97 11.50 -29.11
N ARG A 202 -34.75 12.16 -28.25
CA ARG A 202 -36.22 12.10 -28.30
C ARG A 202 -36.79 12.62 -29.61
N ASP A 203 -36.28 13.75 -30.10
CA ASP A 203 -36.71 14.32 -31.38
C ASP A 203 -36.40 13.38 -32.54
N ALA A 204 -35.22 12.74 -32.55
CA ALA A 204 -34.86 11.77 -33.57
C ALA A 204 -35.80 10.55 -33.58
N LEU A 205 -36.05 9.95 -32.41
CA LEU A 205 -36.98 8.82 -32.26
C LEU A 205 -38.39 9.18 -32.76
N ILE A 206 -38.89 10.38 -32.43
CA ILE A 206 -40.18 10.87 -32.92
C ILE A 206 -40.19 11.01 -34.45
N GLN A 207 -39.13 11.54 -35.05
CA GLN A 207 -39.02 11.68 -36.51
C GLN A 207 -38.93 10.32 -37.21
N THR A 208 -38.30 9.33 -36.58
CA THR A 208 -38.18 7.97 -37.13
C THR A 208 -39.55 7.32 -37.36
N LEU A 209 -40.53 7.56 -36.48
CA LEU A 209 -41.91 7.07 -36.68
C LEU A 209 -42.55 7.55 -37.99
N LEU A 210 -42.16 8.73 -38.47
CA LEU A 210 -42.76 9.37 -39.64
C LEU A 210 -41.99 9.14 -40.94
N THR A 211 -40.74 8.66 -40.84
CA THR A 211 -39.82 8.59 -41.98
C THR A 211 -39.38 7.18 -42.32
N GLN A 212 -39.33 6.27 -41.33
CA GLN A 212 -38.96 4.88 -41.55
C GLN A 212 -40.21 4.01 -41.70
N GLN A 213 -40.19 3.10 -42.68
CA GLN A 213 -41.33 2.22 -43.00
C GLN A 213 -41.15 0.78 -42.51
N GLU A 214 -39.95 0.41 -42.04
CA GLU A 214 -39.67 -0.94 -41.56
C GLU A 214 -40.48 -1.24 -40.29
N PRO A 215 -41.43 -2.21 -40.33
CA PRO A 215 -42.37 -2.43 -39.22
C PRO A 215 -41.69 -2.78 -37.90
N THR A 216 -40.61 -3.56 -37.94
CA THR A 216 -39.85 -3.95 -36.75
C THR A 216 -39.23 -2.73 -36.06
N LEU A 217 -38.63 -1.80 -36.83
CA LEU A 217 -38.06 -0.57 -36.28
C LEU A 217 -39.15 0.36 -35.74
N GLN A 218 -40.28 0.47 -36.45
CA GLN A 218 -41.41 1.26 -35.98
C GLN A 218 -41.89 0.77 -34.61
N ILE A 219 -42.05 -0.55 -34.42
CA ILE A 219 -42.44 -1.12 -33.13
C ILE A 219 -41.44 -0.79 -32.02
N THR A 220 -40.14 -1.01 -32.28
CA THR A 220 -39.09 -0.69 -31.31
C THR A 220 -39.16 0.78 -30.88
N VAL A 221 -39.33 1.70 -31.83
CA VAL A 221 -39.41 3.14 -31.54
C VAL A 221 -40.70 3.50 -30.79
N ILE A 222 -41.84 2.86 -31.13
CA ILE A 222 -43.11 3.05 -30.40
C ILE A 222 -42.95 2.62 -28.93
N ASP A 223 -42.29 1.48 -28.68
CA ASP A 223 -42.01 0.96 -27.34
C ASP A 223 -41.10 1.88 -26.55
N ILE A 224 -40.01 2.33 -27.17
CA ILE A 224 -39.08 3.28 -26.57
C ILE A 224 -39.81 4.56 -26.15
N LEU A 225 -40.59 5.17 -27.06
CA LEU A 225 -41.28 6.42 -26.77
C LEU A 225 -42.36 6.27 -25.69
N ALA A 226 -43.04 5.12 -25.63
CA ALA A 226 -43.96 4.79 -24.55
C ALA A 226 -43.23 4.71 -23.20
N ASN A 227 -42.10 4.00 -23.15
CA ASN A 227 -41.30 3.81 -21.94
C ASN A 227 -40.67 5.12 -21.46
N LEU A 228 -40.23 5.98 -22.37
CA LEU A 228 -39.73 7.32 -22.06
C LEU A 228 -40.84 8.29 -21.61
N GLY A 229 -42.11 7.93 -21.80
CA GLY A 229 -43.23 8.78 -21.43
C GLY A 229 -43.33 10.07 -22.26
N ASP A 230 -42.74 10.11 -23.46
CA ASP A 230 -42.69 11.34 -24.25
C ASP A 230 -44.04 11.62 -24.93
N LYS A 231 -44.90 12.40 -24.26
CA LYS A 231 -46.23 12.79 -24.75
C LYS A 231 -46.21 13.51 -26.11
N ARG A 232 -45.05 14.04 -26.55
CA ARG A 232 -44.91 14.64 -27.89
C ARG A 232 -45.07 13.60 -29.00
N ALA A 233 -44.86 12.31 -28.70
CA ALA A 233 -45.04 11.20 -29.63
C ALA A 233 -46.52 10.93 -30.00
N VAL A 234 -47.50 11.40 -29.21
CA VAL A 234 -48.92 11.11 -29.43
C VAL A 234 -49.40 11.54 -30.82
N LYS A 235 -49.05 12.75 -31.28
CA LYS A 235 -49.43 13.24 -32.61
C LYS A 235 -48.80 12.41 -33.75
N PRO A 236 -47.47 12.14 -33.75
CA PRO A 236 -46.86 11.19 -34.68
C PRO A 236 -47.51 9.80 -34.70
N LEU A 237 -47.81 9.22 -33.54
CA LEU A 237 -48.47 7.92 -33.44
C LEU A 237 -49.89 7.95 -34.04
N GLN A 238 -50.65 9.03 -33.83
CA GLN A 238 -51.96 9.22 -34.47
C GLN A 238 -51.85 9.31 -35.99
N LYS A 239 -50.81 9.96 -36.52
CA LYS A 239 -50.55 9.97 -37.98
C LYS A 239 -50.25 8.56 -38.49
N LEU A 240 -49.46 7.79 -37.76
CA LEU A 240 -49.14 6.40 -38.10
C LEU A 240 -50.40 5.52 -38.14
N LEU A 241 -51.35 5.73 -37.21
CA LEU A 241 -52.65 5.04 -37.22
C LEU A 241 -53.51 5.35 -38.47
N GLN A 242 -53.41 6.57 -38.98
CA GLN A 242 -54.16 7.04 -40.16
C GLN A 242 -53.47 6.69 -41.48
N ASN A 243 -52.21 6.22 -41.44
CA ASN A 243 -51.48 5.85 -42.64
C ASN A 243 -51.94 4.46 -43.14
N ASN A 244 -52.44 4.41 -44.38
CA ASN A 244 -52.91 3.17 -45.00
C ASN A 244 -51.77 2.19 -45.30
N GLU A 245 -50.55 2.67 -45.47
CA GLU A 245 -49.36 1.85 -45.72
C GLU A 245 -48.80 1.21 -44.45
N THR A 246 -49.24 1.66 -43.27
CA THR A 246 -48.78 1.09 -42.01
C THR A 246 -49.49 -0.24 -41.74
N GLU A 247 -48.67 -1.25 -41.46
CA GLU A 247 -49.09 -2.60 -41.08
C GLU A 247 -50.01 -2.62 -39.86
N ASP A 248 -51.01 -3.51 -39.87
CA ASP A 248 -52.04 -3.57 -38.83
C ASP A 248 -51.48 -3.83 -37.43
N PHE A 249 -50.42 -4.64 -37.33
CA PHE A 249 -49.79 -4.94 -36.04
C PHE A 249 -49.01 -3.75 -35.49
N VAL A 250 -48.42 -2.91 -36.34
CA VAL A 250 -47.81 -1.63 -35.95
C VAL A 250 -48.90 -0.66 -35.49
N LYS A 251 -50.04 -0.59 -36.19
CA LYS A 251 -51.19 0.24 -35.76
C LYS A 251 -51.71 -0.16 -34.39
N ARG A 252 -51.91 -1.45 -34.12
CA ARG A 252 -52.31 -1.92 -32.78
C ARG A 252 -51.33 -1.44 -31.70
N LYS A 253 -50.03 -1.59 -31.96
CA LYS A 253 -48.99 -1.14 -31.04
C LYS A 253 -48.99 0.37 -30.82
N ALA A 254 -49.15 1.15 -31.89
CA ALA A 254 -49.27 2.61 -31.81
C ALA A 254 -50.51 3.02 -30.99
N GLN A 255 -51.64 2.33 -31.16
CA GLN A 255 -52.87 2.60 -30.41
C GLN A 255 -52.69 2.32 -28.91
N GLU A 256 -52.00 1.24 -28.54
CA GLU A 256 -51.64 0.95 -27.15
C GLU A 256 -50.76 2.06 -26.56
N SER A 257 -49.70 2.44 -27.27
CA SER A 257 -48.76 3.50 -26.84
C SER A 257 -49.46 4.86 -26.65
N VAL A 258 -50.39 5.23 -27.55
CA VAL A 258 -51.21 6.44 -27.40
C VAL A 258 -52.03 6.41 -26.10
N LYS A 259 -52.63 5.27 -25.75
CA LYS A 259 -53.38 5.15 -24.48
C LYS A 259 -52.46 5.37 -23.28
N VAL A 260 -51.28 4.74 -23.26
CA VAL A 260 -50.29 4.88 -22.18
C VAL A 260 -49.83 6.33 -22.03
N LEU A 261 -49.49 7.00 -23.14
CA LEU A 261 -48.98 8.39 -23.13
C LEU A 261 -50.05 9.45 -22.85
N SER A 262 -51.34 9.10 -23.01
CA SER A 262 -52.46 10.02 -22.79
C SER A 262 -53.06 9.92 -21.39
N MET A 263 -52.64 8.94 -20.57
CA MET A 263 -52.92 8.90 -19.13
C MET A 263 -52.12 9.98 -18.39
#